data_AF-A0A7V5PMI0-F1
#
_entry.id   AF-A0A7V5PMI0-F1
#
_cell.length_a   1.000
_cell.length_b   1.000
_cell.length_c   1.000
_cell.angle_alpha   90.00
_cell.angle_beta   90.00
_cell.angle_gamma   90.00
#
_symmetry.space_group_name_H-M   'P 1'
#
loop_
_entity.id
_entity.type
_entity.pdbx_description
1 polymer ?
#
loop_
_entity_poly.entity_id
_entity_poly.type
_entity_poly.pdbx_seq_one_letter_code
_entity_poly.pdbx_strand_id
1 'polypeptide(L)'
;MRVVHQDSSLLQQQQVVNYTREFTRDVKEFLNIPLVKSIVTIHQNMNNIKEDLESNRRNFKPFENIFNEAEDLKMQLRQLSTSEKYPNFVAAAAYLDSLIDIQRNATDYTLQALGLRAKALTDSIVALLPNVDLNGLGQEWAPLSKRIAKFEKTVLRSELVKVTSVADRVRDFRKKVDQTFDNSKKIIVDQNLQHAKEVNDKLTGLYQEFLKNFTVTSKHAMFRLSVADSLILHLTEDNFYSPVNHEMYKIIIDDDSSAVKVESPVLLKEIKEMASPIAQEIRELEPMAEVKAYLDSLEMIKSKAYAIRKKIRRNTDIFIKYKEVEEVIGQFNDVGFISAYHDLDHFMNLVDSTESFSEIKNASENALTGIRLWEQAYSENVFGKLDTVHNDLKKKLTEFNELLASIKRLPKGIENFEQDITMLDNALGTIKNNSNANTTDLMKKIEQQVEDLYLFAKKGKSIPAYVVFKKKIKNFGYIYRDSKSWEESKNK
;
A
#
# COMPACT_ATOMS: atom_id res chain seq x y z
N MET A 1 7.95 10.35 -0.81
CA MET A 1 6.54 10.54 -1.23
C MET A 1 5.88 11.54 -0.28
N ARG A 2 5.90 12.83 -0.61
CA ARG A 2 5.27 13.88 0.21
C ARG A 2 3.94 14.25 -0.42
N VAL A 3 2.87 13.99 0.34
CA VAL A 3 1.55 14.59 0.17
C VAL A 3 1.76 16.10 0.02
N VAL A 4 1.05 16.69 -0.93
CA VAL A 4 0.97 18.13 -1.24
C VAL A 4 1.09 18.96 0.05
N HIS A 5 2.29 19.43 0.38
CA HIS A 5 2.50 20.38 1.46
C HIS A 5 2.91 21.72 0.85
N GLN A 6 1.95 22.63 0.95
CA GLN A 6 2.16 24.03 1.32
C GLN A 6 2.64 25.04 0.27
N ASP A 7 2.59 24.75 -1.04
CA ASP A 7 2.91 25.76 -2.07
C ASP A 7 1.86 25.95 -3.19
N SER A 8 0.67 25.34 -3.07
CA SER A 8 -0.44 25.62 -3.99
C SER A 8 -1.36 26.69 -3.37
N SER A 9 -1.29 27.92 -3.89
CA SER A 9 -2.01 29.12 -3.45
C SER A 9 -3.44 28.86 -2.92
N LEU A 10 -3.87 29.62 -1.92
CA LEU A 10 -5.21 29.55 -1.31
C LEU A 10 -6.36 29.53 -2.34
N LEU A 11 -6.14 30.17 -3.51
CA LEU A 11 -7.01 30.16 -4.68
C LEU A 11 -7.20 28.76 -5.31
N GLN A 12 -6.13 27.96 -5.40
CA GLN A 12 -6.17 26.61 -5.97
C GLN A 12 -6.89 25.62 -5.06
N GLN A 13 -6.74 25.76 -3.74
CA GLN A 13 -7.51 24.98 -2.77
C GLN A 13 -9.01 25.31 -2.87
N GLN A 14 -9.34 26.60 -2.98
CA GLN A 14 -10.72 27.06 -3.14
C GLN A 14 -11.36 26.57 -4.45
N GLN A 15 -10.59 26.50 -5.55
CA GLN A 15 -11.06 25.93 -6.82
C GLN A 15 -11.40 24.44 -6.70
N VAL A 16 -10.57 23.64 -6.05
CA VAL A 16 -10.87 22.20 -5.84
C VAL A 16 -12.15 22.03 -5.03
N VAL A 17 -12.31 22.79 -3.94
CA VAL A 17 -13.53 22.74 -3.11
C VAL A 17 -14.77 23.11 -3.92
N ASN A 18 -14.67 24.12 -4.81
CA ASN A 18 -15.78 24.50 -5.68
C ASN A 18 -16.15 23.37 -6.65
N TYR A 19 -15.17 22.76 -7.32
CA TYR A 19 -15.41 21.62 -8.21
C TYR A 19 -16.01 20.42 -7.47
N THR A 20 -15.58 20.13 -6.24
CA THR A 20 -16.17 19.04 -5.43
C THR A 20 -17.64 19.29 -5.13
N ARG A 21 -17.99 20.53 -4.77
CA ARG A 21 -19.38 20.93 -4.45
C ARG A 21 -20.27 20.83 -5.69
N GLU A 22 -19.80 21.33 -6.83
CA GLU A 22 -20.54 21.29 -8.08
C GLU A 22 -20.71 19.84 -8.58
N PHE A 23 -19.65 19.02 -8.54
CA PHE A 23 -19.73 17.60 -8.85
C PHE A 23 -20.76 16.87 -7.97
N THR A 24 -20.69 17.08 -6.65
CA THR A 24 -21.62 16.43 -5.70
C THR A 24 -23.07 16.87 -5.94
N ARG A 25 -23.28 18.15 -6.28
CA ARG A 25 -24.59 18.70 -6.63
C ARG A 25 -25.15 18.04 -7.89
N ASP A 26 -24.34 17.95 -8.94
CA ASP A 26 -24.80 17.46 -10.25
C ASP A 26 -25.03 15.94 -10.22
N VAL A 27 -24.19 15.17 -9.49
CA VAL A 27 -24.45 13.74 -9.22
C VAL A 27 -25.74 13.57 -8.40
N LYS A 28 -25.99 14.43 -7.42
CA LYS A 28 -27.23 14.41 -6.64
C LYS A 28 -28.45 14.77 -7.50
N GLU A 29 -28.34 15.73 -8.42
CA GLU A 29 -29.38 16.07 -9.39
C GLU A 29 -29.72 14.82 -10.23
N PHE A 30 -28.70 14.15 -10.79
CA PHE A 30 -28.86 12.94 -11.58
C PHE A 30 -29.58 11.81 -10.82
N LEU A 31 -29.15 11.54 -9.58
CA LEU A 31 -29.76 10.50 -8.73
C LEU A 31 -31.21 10.84 -8.31
N ASN A 32 -31.62 12.11 -8.37
CA ASN A 32 -32.97 12.54 -8.00
C ASN A 32 -33.93 12.66 -9.20
N ILE A 33 -33.47 12.40 -10.43
CA ILE A 33 -34.35 12.31 -11.60
C ILE A 33 -35.43 11.25 -11.32
N PRO A 34 -36.74 11.55 -11.48
CA PRO A 34 -37.82 10.65 -11.09
C PRO A 34 -37.68 9.21 -11.58
N LEU A 35 -37.27 9.03 -12.85
CA LEU A 35 -37.04 7.69 -13.43
C LEU A 35 -35.88 6.96 -12.74
N VAL A 36 -34.74 7.63 -12.58
CA VAL A 36 -33.53 7.10 -11.93
C VAL A 36 -33.83 6.75 -10.47
N LYS A 37 -34.43 7.69 -9.73
CA LYS A 37 -34.84 7.52 -8.34
C LYS A 37 -35.80 6.34 -8.17
N SER A 38 -36.68 6.10 -9.14
CA SER A 38 -37.59 4.95 -9.13
C SER A 38 -36.83 3.64 -9.21
N ILE A 39 -35.85 3.51 -10.11
CA ILE A 39 -34.99 2.32 -10.24
C ILE A 39 -34.25 2.05 -8.92
N VAL A 40 -33.60 3.08 -8.36
CA VAL A 40 -32.90 2.98 -7.07
C VAL A 40 -33.84 2.53 -5.96
N THR A 41 -35.01 3.17 -5.85
CA THR A 41 -35.97 2.88 -4.78
C THR A 41 -36.51 1.45 -4.89
N ILE A 42 -36.84 0.98 -6.10
CA ILE A 42 -37.29 -0.39 -6.32
C ILE A 42 -36.18 -1.37 -5.92
N HIS A 43 -34.97 -1.20 -6.48
CA HIS A 43 -33.86 -2.13 -6.25
C HIS A 43 -33.47 -2.22 -4.77
N GLN A 44 -33.28 -1.08 -4.11
CA GLN A 44 -32.88 -1.03 -2.70
C GLN A 44 -33.94 -1.64 -1.78
N ASN A 45 -35.22 -1.33 -1.98
CA ASN A 45 -36.27 -1.87 -1.10
C ASN A 45 -36.51 -3.38 -1.35
N MET A 46 -36.32 -3.88 -2.59
CA MET A 46 -36.32 -5.32 -2.85
C MET A 46 -35.17 -6.03 -2.12
N ASN A 47 -33.96 -5.45 -2.14
CA ASN A 47 -32.82 -5.99 -1.39
C ASN A 47 -33.03 -5.91 0.13
N ASN A 48 -33.58 -4.81 0.64
CA ASN A 48 -33.87 -4.66 2.07
C ASN A 48 -34.86 -5.74 2.55
N ILE A 49 -35.89 -6.07 1.76
CA ILE A 49 -36.80 -7.18 2.10
C ILE A 49 -36.03 -8.50 2.16
N LYS A 50 -35.20 -8.79 1.15
CA LYS A 50 -34.38 -10.01 1.11
C LYS A 50 -33.46 -10.13 2.33
N GLU A 51 -32.78 -9.05 2.70
CA GLU A 51 -31.86 -8.99 3.84
C GLU A 51 -32.58 -9.11 5.19
N ASP A 52 -33.74 -8.48 5.33
CA ASP A 52 -34.54 -8.58 6.56
C ASP A 52 -35.07 -10.01 6.77
N LEU A 53 -35.48 -10.69 5.69
CA LEU A 53 -35.90 -12.09 5.74
C LEU A 53 -34.73 -13.01 6.15
N GLU A 54 -33.54 -12.80 5.60
CA GLU A 54 -32.35 -13.60 5.98
C GLU A 54 -31.91 -13.33 7.42
N SER A 55 -31.88 -12.06 7.83
CA SER A 55 -31.44 -11.66 9.18
C SER A 55 -32.34 -12.22 10.28
N ASN A 56 -33.62 -12.45 9.98
CA ASN A 56 -34.60 -13.00 10.93
C ASN A 56 -34.80 -14.52 10.81
N ARG A 57 -34.01 -15.19 9.97
CA ARG A 57 -34.12 -16.63 9.69
C ARG A 57 -34.13 -17.51 10.94
N ARG A 58 -33.35 -17.17 11.97
CA ARG A 58 -33.32 -17.91 13.25
C ARG A 58 -34.66 -17.87 13.99
N ASN A 59 -35.33 -16.71 13.95
CA ASN A 59 -36.63 -16.52 14.60
C ASN A 59 -37.72 -17.30 13.85
N PHE A 60 -37.59 -17.47 12.53
CA PHE A 60 -38.59 -18.19 11.74
C PHE A 60 -38.54 -19.72 11.90
N LYS A 61 -37.38 -20.30 12.24
CA LYS A 61 -37.19 -21.77 12.33
C LYS A 61 -38.25 -22.53 13.14
N PRO A 62 -38.74 -22.05 14.29
CA PRO A 62 -39.80 -22.72 15.06
C PRO A 62 -41.17 -22.71 14.37
N PHE A 63 -41.36 -21.86 13.36
CA PHE A 63 -42.62 -21.68 12.62
C PHE A 63 -42.43 -22.11 11.16
N GLU A 64 -42.47 -23.42 10.91
CA GLU A 64 -42.13 -24.04 9.62
C GLU A 64 -42.80 -23.37 8.41
N ASN A 65 -44.10 -23.07 8.49
CA ASN A 65 -44.83 -22.39 7.42
C ASN A 65 -44.29 -20.97 7.10
N ILE A 66 -43.85 -20.24 8.12
CA ILE A 66 -43.29 -18.89 7.98
C ILE A 66 -41.86 -18.98 7.44
N PHE A 67 -41.08 -19.94 7.93
CA PHE A 67 -39.73 -20.20 7.45
C PHE A 67 -39.71 -20.58 5.97
N ASN A 68 -40.56 -21.52 5.54
CA ASN A 68 -40.62 -21.97 4.16
C ASN A 68 -41.08 -20.85 3.22
N GLU A 69 -42.09 -20.06 3.60
CA GLU A 69 -42.53 -18.91 2.80
C GLU A 69 -41.45 -17.83 2.73
N ALA A 70 -40.71 -17.57 3.81
CA ALA A 70 -39.61 -16.60 3.81
C ALA A 70 -38.46 -17.01 2.87
N GLU A 71 -38.09 -18.30 2.86
CA GLU A 71 -37.07 -18.83 1.96
C GLU A 71 -37.50 -18.77 0.48
N ASP A 72 -38.75 -19.12 0.17
CA ASP A 72 -39.28 -19.02 -1.19
C ASP A 72 -39.39 -17.56 -1.67
N LEU A 73 -39.89 -16.65 -0.81
CA LEU A 73 -39.92 -15.21 -1.11
C LEU A 73 -38.51 -14.66 -1.38
N LYS A 74 -37.52 -15.06 -0.58
CA LYS A 74 -36.12 -14.67 -0.78
C LYS A 74 -35.57 -15.16 -2.11
N MET A 75 -35.88 -16.40 -2.50
CA MET A 75 -35.48 -16.97 -3.79
C MET A 75 -36.12 -16.21 -4.96
N GLN A 76 -37.42 -15.90 -4.87
CA GLN A 76 -38.14 -15.17 -5.93
C GLN A 76 -37.67 -13.71 -6.04
N LEU A 77 -37.41 -13.05 -4.91
CA LEU A 77 -36.80 -11.71 -4.90
C LEU A 77 -35.42 -11.72 -5.56
N ARG A 78 -34.61 -12.75 -5.30
CA ARG A 78 -33.30 -12.93 -5.95
C ARG A 78 -33.42 -13.18 -7.44
N GLN A 79 -34.36 -14.03 -7.86
CA GLN A 79 -34.63 -14.27 -9.28
C GLN A 79 -35.04 -12.98 -10.00
N LEU A 80 -35.91 -12.18 -9.38
CA LEU A 80 -36.35 -10.91 -9.96
C LEU A 80 -35.21 -9.87 -10.01
N SER A 81 -34.36 -9.80 -8.98
CA SER A 81 -33.23 -8.85 -8.91
C SER A 81 -32.02 -9.25 -9.77
N THR A 82 -31.98 -10.49 -10.27
CA THR A 82 -30.94 -11.01 -11.17
C THR A 82 -31.52 -11.52 -12.49
N SER A 83 -32.75 -11.14 -12.81
CA SER A 83 -33.50 -11.70 -13.93
C SER A 83 -32.86 -11.37 -15.26
N GLU A 84 -32.57 -12.41 -16.05
CA GLU A 84 -32.12 -12.28 -17.44
C GLU A 84 -33.18 -11.63 -18.34
N LYS A 85 -34.44 -11.57 -17.89
CA LYS A 85 -35.54 -10.92 -18.61
C LYS A 85 -35.49 -9.39 -18.51
N TYR A 86 -34.87 -8.83 -17.47
CA TYR A 86 -34.75 -7.38 -17.25
C TYR A 86 -33.28 -6.94 -17.11
N PRO A 87 -32.41 -7.26 -18.08
CA PRO A 87 -30.97 -7.06 -17.93
C PRO A 87 -30.61 -5.57 -17.81
N ASN A 88 -31.35 -4.68 -18.50
CA ASN A 88 -31.11 -3.24 -18.43
C ASN A 88 -31.46 -2.66 -17.06
N PHE A 89 -32.51 -3.17 -16.39
CA PHE A 89 -32.84 -2.76 -15.03
C PHE A 89 -31.75 -3.17 -14.05
N VAL A 90 -31.30 -4.43 -14.13
CA VAL A 90 -30.25 -4.98 -13.26
C VAL A 90 -28.93 -4.23 -13.44
N ALA A 91 -28.52 -4.00 -14.69
CA ALA A 91 -27.31 -3.25 -15.01
C ALA A 91 -27.40 -1.78 -14.56
N ALA A 92 -28.52 -1.10 -14.85
CA ALA A 92 -28.72 0.28 -14.42
C ALA A 92 -28.71 0.42 -12.89
N ALA A 93 -29.35 -0.50 -12.16
CA ALA A 93 -29.35 -0.52 -10.71
C ALA A 93 -27.93 -0.69 -10.13
N ALA A 94 -27.13 -1.63 -10.68
CA ALA A 94 -25.76 -1.84 -10.23
C ALA A 94 -24.85 -0.61 -10.45
N TYR A 95 -25.00 0.08 -11.59
CA TYR A 95 -24.28 1.33 -11.83
C TYR A 95 -24.76 2.47 -10.94
N LEU A 96 -26.04 2.53 -10.62
CA LEU A 96 -26.61 3.53 -9.71
C LEU A 96 -26.15 3.34 -8.27
N ASP A 97 -26.05 2.10 -7.78
CA ASP A 97 -25.46 1.82 -6.46
C ASP A 97 -24.00 2.29 -6.40
N SER A 98 -23.22 2.01 -7.45
CA SER A 98 -21.85 2.53 -7.56
C SER A 98 -21.81 4.06 -7.56
N LEU A 99 -22.76 4.73 -8.22
CA LEU A 99 -22.83 6.19 -8.27
C LEU A 99 -23.23 6.80 -6.91
N ILE A 100 -24.11 6.14 -6.15
CA ILE A 100 -24.47 6.52 -4.77
C ILE A 100 -23.25 6.42 -3.84
N ASP A 101 -22.45 5.37 -3.98
CA ASP A 101 -21.20 5.23 -3.22
C ASP A 101 -20.20 6.34 -3.57
N ILE A 102 -20.10 6.71 -4.85
CA ILE A 102 -19.28 7.84 -5.27
C ILE A 102 -19.78 9.14 -4.64
N GLN A 103 -21.09 9.39 -4.65
CA GLN A 103 -21.69 10.59 -4.04
C GLN A 103 -21.35 10.70 -2.56
N ARG A 104 -21.41 9.59 -1.81
CA ARG A 104 -21.13 9.56 -0.36
C ARG A 104 -19.65 9.75 -0.03
N ASN A 105 -18.76 9.24 -0.89
CA ASN A 105 -17.31 9.21 -0.65
C ASN A 105 -16.54 10.32 -1.41
N ALA A 106 -17.25 11.20 -2.12
CA ALA A 106 -16.66 12.33 -2.81
C ALA A 106 -16.10 13.34 -1.79
N THR A 107 -14.79 13.56 -1.86
CA THR A 107 -14.04 14.55 -1.09
C THR A 107 -13.11 15.32 -2.03
N ASP A 108 -12.55 16.42 -1.56
CA ASP A 108 -11.59 17.23 -2.33
C ASP A 108 -10.38 16.42 -2.81
N TYR A 109 -9.98 15.39 -2.05
CA TYR A 109 -8.86 14.50 -2.39
C TYR A 109 -9.24 13.38 -3.36
N THR A 110 -10.51 12.98 -3.41
CA THR A 110 -10.99 11.84 -4.22
C THR A 110 -11.69 12.26 -5.51
N LEU A 111 -12.09 13.54 -5.64
CA LEU A 111 -12.71 14.13 -6.83
C LEU A 111 -11.97 13.76 -8.13
N GLN A 112 -10.65 13.70 -8.03
CA GLN A 112 -9.69 13.41 -9.10
C GLN A 112 -9.95 12.08 -9.83
N ALA A 113 -10.21 11.00 -9.09
CA ALA A 113 -10.48 9.67 -9.66
C ALA A 113 -11.98 9.39 -9.78
N LEU A 114 -12.78 9.96 -8.88
CA LEU A 114 -14.22 9.75 -8.82
C LEU A 114 -14.97 10.43 -9.97
N GLY A 115 -14.49 11.57 -10.48
CA GLY A 115 -15.10 12.26 -11.63
C GLY A 115 -15.13 11.41 -12.90
N LEU A 116 -14.02 10.75 -13.24
CA LEU A 116 -13.95 9.86 -14.41
C LEU A 116 -14.87 8.65 -14.26
N ARG A 117 -14.88 8.05 -13.07
CA ARG A 117 -15.71 6.88 -12.77
C ARG A 117 -17.19 7.24 -12.79
N ALA A 118 -17.58 8.37 -12.18
CA ALA A 118 -18.95 8.85 -12.21
C ALA A 118 -19.42 9.11 -13.64
N LYS A 119 -18.59 9.74 -14.48
CA LYS A 119 -18.91 9.95 -15.89
C LYS A 119 -19.17 8.63 -16.62
N ALA A 120 -18.26 7.65 -16.50
CA ALA A 120 -18.43 6.35 -17.15
C ALA A 120 -19.72 5.64 -16.70
N LEU A 121 -20.08 5.77 -15.41
CA LEU A 121 -21.32 5.25 -14.86
C LEU A 121 -22.54 5.98 -15.41
N THR A 122 -22.55 7.32 -15.43
CA THR A 122 -23.69 8.10 -15.93
C THR A 122 -23.90 7.90 -17.42
N ASP A 123 -22.83 7.82 -18.23
CA ASP A 123 -22.89 7.45 -19.65
C ASP A 123 -23.56 6.08 -19.85
N SER A 124 -23.14 5.09 -19.04
CA SER A 124 -23.71 3.74 -19.09
C SER A 124 -25.18 3.71 -18.67
N ILE A 125 -25.54 4.45 -17.61
CA ILE A 125 -26.93 4.55 -17.13
C ILE A 125 -27.80 5.21 -18.21
N VAL A 126 -27.38 6.34 -18.78
CA VAL A 126 -28.12 7.05 -19.83
C VAL A 126 -28.34 6.17 -21.07
N ALA A 127 -27.38 5.31 -21.42
CA ALA A 127 -27.53 4.36 -22.52
C ALA A 127 -28.55 3.24 -22.20
N LEU A 128 -28.66 2.82 -20.94
CA LEU A 128 -29.55 1.75 -20.52
C LEU A 128 -30.98 2.21 -20.23
N LEU A 129 -31.15 3.42 -19.69
CA LEU A 129 -32.44 3.96 -19.24
C LEU A 129 -33.60 3.84 -20.26
N PRO A 130 -33.40 4.10 -21.57
CA PRO A 130 -34.48 3.98 -22.56
C PRO A 130 -35.07 2.57 -22.66
N ASN A 131 -34.28 1.55 -22.31
CA ASN A 131 -34.64 0.14 -22.46
C ASN A 131 -35.01 -0.51 -21.11
N VAL A 132 -35.20 0.27 -20.05
CA VAL A 132 -35.63 -0.23 -18.75
C VAL A 132 -37.16 -0.39 -18.74
N ASP A 133 -37.63 -1.64 -18.80
CA ASP A 133 -39.06 -1.95 -18.73
C ASP A 133 -39.56 -2.04 -17.28
N LEU A 134 -39.88 -0.88 -16.69
CA LEU A 134 -40.48 -0.81 -15.35
C LEU A 134 -41.92 -1.36 -15.32
N ASN A 135 -42.62 -1.38 -16.45
CA ASN A 135 -44.00 -1.85 -16.51
C ASN A 135 -44.06 -3.37 -16.45
N GLY A 136 -43.25 -4.06 -17.25
CA GLY A 136 -43.11 -5.53 -17.21
C GLY A 136 -42.58 -5.99 -15.86
N LEU A 137 -41.55 -5.32 -15.32
CA LEU A 137 -41.05 -5.61 -13.99
C LEU A 137 -42.13 -5.43 -12.91
N GLY A 138 -42.96 -4.38 -13.02
CA GLY A 138 -44.08 -4.14 -12.12
C GLY A 138 -45.17 -5.22 -12.19
N GLN A 139 -45.40 -5.82 -13.37
CA GLN A 139 -46.33 -6.95 -13.53
C GLN A 139 -45.82 -8.21 -12.83
N GLU A 140 -44.52 -8.47 -12.84
CA GLU A 140 -43.91 -9.58 -12.09
C GLU A 140 -43.80 -9.31 -10.59
N TRP A 141 -43.62 -8.05 -10.21
CA TRP A 141 -43.64 -7.63 -8.81
C TRP A 141 -45.02 -7.79 -8.18
N ALA A 142 -46.11 -7.47 -8.89
CA ALA A 142 -47.48 -7.49 -8.35
C ALA A 142 -47.90 -8.80 -7.65
N PRO A 143 -47.69 -10.02 -8.24
CA PRO A 143 -47.99 -11.26 -7.54
C PRO A 143 -47.07 -11.47 -6.32
N LEU A 144 -45.80 -11.10 -6.42
CA LEU A 144 -44.84 -11.20 -5.31
C LEU A 144 -45.22 -10.28 -4.15
N SER A 145 -45.63 -9.04 -4.43
CA SER A 145 -46.13 -8.08 -3.45
C SER A 145 -47.35 -8.62 -2.70
N LYS A 146 -48.31 -9.26 -3.39
CA LYS A 146 -49.46 -9.92 -2.76
C LYS A 146 -49.03 -11.05 -1.82
N ARG A 147 -48.03 -11.85 -2.20
CA ARG A 147 -47.47 -12.89 -1.33
C ARG A 147 -46.78 -12.32 -0.11
N ILE A 148 -45.96 -11.28 -0.28
CA ILE A 148 -45.31 -10.56 0.83
C ILE A 148 -46.37 -9.97 1.78
N ALA A 149 -47.48 -9.44 1.24
CA ALA A 149 -48.60 -8.94 2.05
C ALA A 149 -49.41 -10.04 2.77
N LYS A 150 -49.33 -11.30 2.31
CA LYS A 150 -49.87 -12.45 3.05
C LYS A 150 -48.89 -12.87 4.13
N PHE A 151 -47.59 -12.93 3.81
CA PHE A 151 -46.52 -13.23 4.76
C PHE A 151 -46.52 -12.25 5.94
N GLU A 152 -46.59 -10.93 5.71
CA GLU A 152 -46.62 -9.92 6.78
C GLU A 152 -47.78 -10.18 7.76
N LYS A 153 -48.97 -10.54 7.26
CA LYS A 153 -50.14 -10.85 8.08
C LYS A 153 -49.97 -12.14 8.87
N THR A 154 -49.34 -13.15 8.28
CA THR A 154 -49.05 -14.43 8.96
C THR A 154 -48.09 -14.21 10.12
N VAL A 155 -47.02 -13.42 9.91
CA VAL A 155 -46.06 -13.09 10.97
C VAL A 155 -46.73 -12.28 12.09
N LEU A 156 -47.52 -11.26 11.76
CA LEU A 156 -48.24 -10.43 12.75
C LEU A 156 -49.26 -11.23 13.59
N ARG A 157 -49.82 -12.31 13.05
CA ARG A 157 -50.76 -13.20 13.75
C ARG A 157 -50.09 -14.32 14.54
N SER A 158 -48.78 -14.45 14.41
CA SER A 158 -47.98 -15.46 15.13
C SER A 158 -47.32 -14.86 16.37
N GLU A 159 -46.74 -15.70 17.23
CA GLU A 159 -45.98 -15.23 18.39
C GLU A 159 -44.70 -14.45 18.00
N LEU A 160 -44.28 -14.50 16.74
CA LEU A 160 -43.11 -13.78 16.23
C LEU A 160 -43.22 -12.27 16.38
N VAL A 161 -44.42 -11.71 16.40
CA VAL A 161 -44.64 -10.27 16.60
C VAL A 161 -44.05 -9.76 17.92
N LYS A 162 -43.89 -10.65 18.92
CA LYS A 162 -43.31 -10.30 20.22
C LYS A 162 -41.77 -10.22 20.20
N VAL A 163 -41.12 -10.83 19.21
CA VAL A 163 -39.66 -11.01 19.17
C VAL A 163 -39.01 -10.38 17.94
N THR A 164 -39.79 -9.94 16.95
CA THR A 164 -39.27 -9.24 15.77
C THR A 164 -40.29 -8.27 15.16
N SER A 165 -39.79 -7.14 14.65
CA SER A 165 -40.56 -6.17 13.86
C SER A 165 -40.41 -6.36 12.35
N VAL A 166 -39.94 -7.54 11.91
CA VAL A 166 -39.72 -7.85 10.48
C VAL A 166 -40.97 -7.67 9.63
N ALA A 167 -42.16 -7.97 10.14
CA ALA A 167 -43.41 -7.80 9.40
C ALA A 167 -43.69 -6.32 9.08
N ASP A 168 -43.44 -5.42 10.04
CA ASP A 168 -43.63 -3.99 9.83
C ASP A 168 -42.60 -3.41 8.85
N ARG A 169 -41.32 -3.80 8.98
CA ARG A 169 -40.27 -3.32 8.06
C ARG A 169 -40.46 -3.83 6.63
N VAL A 170 -40.73 -5.12 6.47
CA VAL A 170 -41.02 -5.72 5.15
C VAL A 170 -42.27 -5.09 4.52
N ARG A 171 -43.31 -4.80 5.32
CA ARG A 171 -44.48 -4.06 4.85
C ARG A 171 -44.12 -2.67 4.34
N ASP A 172 -43.29 -1.94 5.07
CA ASP A 172 -42.90 -0.57 4.70
C ASP A 172 -42.04 -0.54 3.44
N PHE A 173 -41.09 -1.48 3.31
CA PHE A 173 -40.31 -1.65 2.08
C PHE A 173 -41.19 -2.05 0.90
N ARG A 174 -42.09 -3.02 1.07
CA ARG A 174 -43.06 -3.43 0.04
C ARG A 174 -43.90 -2.24 -0.42
N LYS A 175 -44.49 -1.48 0.52
CA LYS A 175 -45.30 -0.30 0.20
C LYS A 175 -44.51 0.74 -0.59
N LYS A 176 -43.23 0.96 -0.27
CA LYS A 176 -42.37 1.87 -1.04
C LYS A 176 -42.17 1.37 -2.47
N VAL A 177 -41.97 0.07 -2.68
CA VAL A 177 -41.86 -0.52 -4.03
C VAL A 177 -43.19 -0.38 -4.79
N ASP A 178 -44.31 -0.75 -4.17
CA ASP A 178 -45.66 -0.64 -4.75
C ASP A 178 -45.94 0.82 -5.19
N GLN A 179 -45.72 1.78 -4.28
CA GLN A 179 -45.89 3.20 -4.57
C GLN A 179 -44.96 3.69 -5.68
N THR A 180 -43.74 3.17 -5.75
CA THR A 180 -42.78 3.56 -6.80
C THR A 180 -43.23 3.07 -8.17
N PHE A 181 -43.76 1.85 -8.28
CA PHE A 181 -44.36 1.36 -9.52
C PHE A 181 -45.64 2.12 -9.91
N ASP A 182 -46.43 2.56 -8.94
CA ASP A 182 -47.61 3.39 -9.25
C ASP A 182 -47.23 4.81 -9.67
N ASN A 183 -46.18 5.36 -9.08
CA ASN A 183 -45.63 6.67 -9.45
C ASN A 183 -44.89 6.61 -10.79
N SER A 184 -44.22 5.49 -11.12
CA SER A 184 -43.48 5.35 -12.37
C SER A 184 -44.37 5.40 -13.60
N LYS A 185 -45.63 4.96 -13.48
CA LYS A 185 -46.66 5.09 -14.54
C LYS A 185 -46.98 6.54 -14.90
N LYS A 186 -46.72 7.48 -14.00
CA LYS A 186 -46.95 8.92 -14.21
C LYS A 186 -45.71 9.64 -14.72
N ILE A 187 -44.59 8.95 -14.87
CA ILE A 187 -43.32 9.53 -15.33
C ILE A 187 -43.38 9.67 -16.85
N ILE A 188 -43.14 10.89 -17.33
CA ILE A 188 -42.92 11.14 -18.75
C ILE A 188 -41.47 10.73 -19.06
N VAL A 189 -41.32 9.53 -19.63
CA VAL A 189 -40.01 8.88 -19.86
C VAL A 189 -39.10 9.78 -20.71
N ASP A 190 -39.60 10.32 -21.81
CA ASP A 190 -38.81 11.17 -22.71
C ASP A 190 -38.25 12.42 -22.03
N GLN A 191 -39.05 13.09 -21.19
CA GLN A 191 -38.59 14.25 -20.41
C GLN A 191 -37.52 13.85 -19.39
N ASN A 192 -37.65 12.68 -18.76
CA ASN A 192 -36.66 12.19 -17.80
C ASN A 192 -35.36 11.77 -18.50
N LEU A 193 -35.46 11.16 -19.69
CA LEU A 193 -34.32 10.81 -20.53
C LEU A 193 -33.59 12.06 -21.02
N GLN A 194 -34.33 13.08 -21.45
CA GLN A 194 -33.75 14.36 -21.84
C GLN A 194 -33.06 15.03 -20.65
N HIS A 195 -33.72 15.08 -19.50
CA HIS A 195 -33.12 15.66 -18.28
C HIS A 195 -31.88 14.86 -17.82
N ALA A 196 -31.90 13.53 -17.92
CA ALA A 196 -30.73 12.70 -17.62
C ALA A 196 -29.56 12.98 -18.58
N LYS A 197 -29.84 13.18 -19.87
CA LYS A 197 -28.82 13.60 -20.85
C LYS A 197 -28.26 14.98 -20.52
N GLU A 198 -29.13 15.95 -20.22
CA GLU A 198 -28.72 17.31 -19.85
C GLU A 198 -27.81 17.31 -18.61
N VAL A 199 -28.17 16.56 -17.56
CA VAL A 199 -27.33 16.46 -16.35
C VAL A 199 -26.03 15.70 -16.63
N ASN A 200 -26.05 14.68 -17.49
CA ASN A 200 -24.84 13.99 -17.93
C ASN A 200 -23.90 14.90 -18.74
N ASP A 201 -24.47 15.78 -19.57
CA ASP A 201 -23.71 16.78 -20.33
C ASP A 201 -23.11 17.85 -19.39
N LYS A 202 -23.84 18.29 -18.36
CA LYS A 202 -23.30 19.15 -17.29
C LYS A 202 -22.11 18.49 -16.58
N LEU A 203 -22.26 17.23 -16.16
CA LEU A 203 -21.18 16.45 -15.54
C LEU A 203 -19.97 16.31 -16.47
N THR A 204 -20.22 16.11 -17.77
CA THR A 204 -19.16 16.05 -18.79
C THR A 204 -18.46 17.39 -18.94
N GLY A 205 -19.20 18.49 -18.98
CA GLY A 205 -18.66 19.85 -19.04
C GLY A 205 -17.78 20.16 -17.82
N LEU A 206 -18.27 19.87 -16.62
CA LEU A 206 -17.54 20.03 -15.37
C LEU A 206 -16.26 19.17 -15.34
N TYR A 207 -16.33 17.92 -15.82
CA TYR A 207 -15.16 17.06 -15.93
C TYR A 207 -14.14 17.60 -16.93
N GLN A 208 -14.58 18.13 -18.08
CA GLN A 208 -13.67 18.76 -19.05
C GLN A 208 -13.04 20.04 -18.50
N GLU A 209 -13.79 20.84 -17.75
CA GLU A 209 -13.26 22.04 -17.10
C GLU A 209 -12.22 21.68 -16.03
N PHE A 210 -12.50 20.66 -15.23
CA PHE A 210 -11.53 20.07 -14.32
C PHE A 210 -10.26 19.62 -15.07
N LEU A 211 -10.39 18.94 -16.23
CA LEU A 211 -9.24 18.52 -17.04
C LEU A 211 -8.42 19.68 -17.66
N LYS A 212 -8.96 20.91 -17.72
CA LYS A 212 -8.16 22.08 -18.13
C LYS A 212 -7.11 22.43 -17.08
N ASN A 213 -7.48 22.30 -15.81
CA ASN A 213 -6.64 22.63 -14.68
C ASN A 213 -5.84 21.43 -14.16
N PHE A 214 -6.19 20.20 -14.55
CA PHE A 214 -5.60 18.97 -14.01
C PHE A 214 -5.33 17.90 -15.08
N THR A 215 -4.21 17.20 -14.97
CA THR A 215 -3.90 15.96 -15.69
C THR A 215 -4.28 14.78 -14.81
N VAL A 216 -5.31 14.04 -15.22
CA VAL A 216 -5.87 12.91 -14.46
C VAL A 216 -5.25 11.59 -14.90
N THR A 217 -4.70 10.84 -13.95
CA THR A 217 -4.28 9.42 -14.12
C THR A 217 -5.30 8.50 -13.44
N SER A 218 -5.14 7.18 -13.58
CA SER A 218 -6.00 6.19 -12.89
C SER A 218 -5.91 6.24 -11.36
N LYS A 219 -4.90 6.90 -10.78
CA LYS A 219 -4.67 6.98 -9.34
C LYS A 219 -4.70 8.40 -8.77
N HIS A 220 -4.25 9.40 -9.53
CA HIS A 220 -4.11 10.80 -9.06
C HIS A 220 -4.35 11.80 -10.18
N ALA A 221 -4.81 13.01 -9.85
CA ALA A 221 -4.79 14.16 -10.75
C ALA A 221 -3.74 15.19 -10.29
N MET A 222 -2.93 15.65 -11.23
CA MET A 222 -1.87 16.64 -11.01
C MET A 222 -2.27 17.95 -11.68
N PHE A 223 -2.07 19.10 -11.03
CA PHE A 223 -2.33 20.40 -11.67
C PHE A 223 -1.54 20.52 -12.98
N ARG A 224 -2.18 21.04 -14.03
CA ARG A 224 -1.51 21.48 -15.25
C ARG A 224 -0.86 22.82 -14.96
N LEU A 225 0.46 22.89 -15.13
CA LEU A 225 1.22 24.14 -15.00
C LEU A 225 0.75 25.16 -16.04
N SER A 226 0.80 26.45 -15.67
CA SER A 226 0.46 27.52 -16.61
C SER A 226 1.48 27.56 -17.76
N VAL A 227 1.10 28.10 -18.92
CA VAL A 227 1.99 28.22 -20.09
C VAL A 227 3.25 29.05 -19.76
N ALA A 228 3.18 29.96 -18.78
CA ALA A 228 4.33 30.73 -18.30
C ALA A 228 5.32 29.87 -17.48
N ASP A 229 4.81 28.90 -16.71
CA ASP A 229 5.64 27.95 -15.94
C ASP A 229 6.21 26.83 -16.84
N SER A 230 5.60 26.59 -18.01
CA SER A 230 6.07 25.65 -19.04
C SER A 230 7.32 26.12 -19.79
N LEU A 231 7.76 27.36 -19.60
CA LEU A 231 8.87 27.98 -20.34
C LEU A 231 10.24 27.77 -19.67
N ILE A 232 10.32 27.09 -18.54
CA ILE A 232 11.58 26.86 -17.81
C ILE A 232 12.15 25.47 -18.13
N LEU A 233 13.32 25.50 -18.80
CA LEU A 233 14.27 24.43 -19.17
C LEU A 233 14.11 23.80 -20.57
N HIS A 234 14.75 24.46 -21.55
CA HIS A 234 15.13 23.87 -22.81
C HIS A 234 16.35 22.96 -22.59
N LEU A 235 16.16 21.63 -22.50
CA LEU A 235 17.25 20.66 -22.37
C LEU A 235 17.82 20.32 -23.76
N THR A 236 19.08 20.65 -23.99
CA THR A 236 19.94 20.28 -25.11
C THR A 236 20.88 19.13 -24.70
N GLU A 237 21.55 18.49 -25.65
CA GLU A 237 22.52 17.41 -25.39
C GLU A 237 23.61 17.84 -24.40
N ASP A 238 24.08 19.08 -24.50
CA ASP A 238 25.04 19.69 -23.57
C ASP A 238 24.57 19.73 -22.11
N ASN A 239 23.25 19.69 -21.86
CA ASN A 239 22.68 19.67 -20.52
C ASN A 239 22.74 18.29 -19.85
N PHE A 240 23.16 17.24 -20.57
CA PHE A 240 23.37 15.89 -20.02
C PHE A 240 24.82 15.62 -19.64
N TYR A 241 25.74 16.55 -19.89
CA TYR A 241 27.14 16.41 -19.59
C TYR A 241 27.56 17.39 -18.49
N SER A 242 28.44 16.93 -17.61
CA SER A 242 29.09 17.75 -16.60
C SER A 242 29.84 18.91 -17.27
N PRO A 243 29.65 20.16 -16.83
CA PRO A 243 30.34 21.31 -17.40
C PRO A 243 31.84 21.35 -17.05
N VAL A 244 32.30 20.47 -16.15
CA VAL A 244 33.68 20.44 -15.66
C VAL A 244 34.54 19.51 -16.51
N ASN A 245 34.05 18.32 -16.84
CA ASN A 245 34.83 17.28 -17.53
C ASN A 245 34.12 16.69 -18.76
N HIS A 246 32.95 17.20 -19.12
CA HIS A 246 32.13 16.72 -20.23
C HIS A 246 31.76 15.22 -20.15
N GLU A 247 31.76 14.64 -18.96
CA GLU A 247 31.22 13.29 -18.74
C GLU A 247 29.71 13.35 -18.50
N MET A 248 28.98 12.34 -19.00
CA MET A 248 27.53 12.30 -18.88
C MET A 248 27.10 12.16 -17.41
N TYR A 249 26.11 12.95 -16.99
CA TYR A 249 25.47 12.81 -15.68
C TYR A 249 24.90 11.40 -15.50
N LYS A 250 25.10 10.80 -14.32
CA LYS A 250 24.54 9.49 -14.01
C LYS A 250 23.07 9.65 -13.67
N ILE A 251 22.22 9.00 -14.45
CA ILE A 251 20.78 8.96 -14.23
C ILE A 251 20.46 7.62 -13.58
N ILE A 252 20.09 7.66 -12.31
CA ILE A 252 19.77 6.47 -11.52
C ILE A 252 18.24 6.43 -11.35
N ILE A 253 17.65 5.33 -11.81
CA ILE A 253 16.25 5.00 -11.61
C ILE A 253 16.24 3.88 -10.57
N ASP A 254 15.77 4.21 -9.39
CA ASP A 254 15.73 3.30 -8.25
C ASP A 254 14.49 2.40 -8.40
N ASP A 255 14.66 1.08 -8.38
CA ASP A 255 13.60 0.12 -8.72
C ASP A 255 12.36 0.25 -7.80
N ASP A 256 12.55 0.76 -6.58
CA ASP A 256 11.50 0.94 -5.57
C ASP A 256 10.98 2.39 -5.47
N SER A 257 11.47 3.32 -6.31
CA SER A 257 11.09 4.73 -6.25
C SER A 257 10.77 5.32 -7.62
N SER A 258 9.71 6.12 -7.68
CA SER A 258 9.39 6.92 -8.88
C SER A 258 10.32 8.13 -9.07
N ALA A 259 11.37 8.27 -8.25
CA ALA A 259 12.30 9.38 -8.31
C ALA A 259 13.48 9.06 -9.23
N VAL A 260 13.75 9.95 -10.18
CA VAL A 260 14.97 9.92 -10.99
C VAL A 260 16.04 10.72 -10.25
N LYS A 261 17.15 10.09 -9.90
CA LYS A 261 18.32 10.76 -9.32
C LYS A 261 19.28 11.12 -10.46
N VAL A 262 19.79 12.35 -10.47
CA VAL A 262 20.79 12.82 -11.43
C VAL A 262 22.04 13.20 -10.66
N GLU A 263 23.14 12.49 -10.90
CA GLU A 263 24.36 12.62 -10.11
C GLU A 263 25.57 12.97 -10.96
N SER A 264 26.42 13.84 -10.44
CA SER A 264 27.64 14.29 -11.11
C SER A 264 28.72 13.21 -11.07
N PRO A 265 29.25 12.77 -12.22
CA PRO A 265 30.33 11.78 -12.25
C PRO A 265 31.63 12.33 -11.63
N VAL A 266 31.85 13.65 -11.70
CA VAL A 266 32.98 14.33 -11.07
C VAL A 266 32.90 14.24 -9.56
N LEU A 267 31.74 14.60 -8.98
CA LEU A 267 31.55 14.57 -7.53
C LEU A 267 31.59 13.14 -6.99
N LEU A 268 31.09 12.17 -7.76
CA LEU A 268 31.21 10.75 -7.42
C LEU A 268 32.67 10.29 -7.39
N LYS A 269 33.48 10.72 -8.36
CA LYS A 269 34.90 10.37 -8.38
C LYS A 269 35.63 10.98 -7.19
N GLU A 270 35.42 12.27 -6.94
CA GLU A 270 36.02 12.99 -5.80
C GLU A 270 35.62 12.37 -4.46
N ILE A 271 34.34 12.04 -4.25
CA ILE A 271 33.90 11.42 -2.99
C ILE A 271 34.47 9.99 -2.84
N LYS A 272 34.62 9.21 -3.92
CA LYS A 272 35.25 7.89 -3.87
C LYS A 272 36.74 7.98 -3.53
N GLU A 273 37.46 8.91 -4.15
CA GLU A 273 38.89 9.15 -3.84
C GLU A 273 39.10 9.54 -2.38
N MET A 274 38.16 10.26 -1.76
CA MET A 274 38.18 10.56 -0.32
C MET A 274 37.74 9.37 0.54
N ALA A 275 36.71 8.62 0.13
CA ALA A 275 36.09 7.57 0.94
C ALA A 275 36.88 6.25 0.94
N SER A 276 37.52 5.86 -0.16
CA SER A 276 38.23 4.58 -0.26
C SER A 276 39.38 4.43 0.76
N PRO A 277 40.24 5.43 0.98
CA PRO A 277 41.25 5.36 2.05
C PRO A 277 40.63 5.20 3.44
N ILE A 278 39.53 5.91 3.72
CA ILE A 278 38.84 5.85 5.01
C ILE A 278 38.22 4.46 5.22
N ALA A 279 37.57 3.90 4.19
CA ALA A 279 37.04 2.54 4.23
C ALA A 279 38.14 1.50 4.48
N GLN A 280 39.33 1.70 3.91
CA GLN A 280 40.48 0.84 4.19
C GLN A 280 40.98 0.99 5.63
N GLU A 281 41.11 2.22 6.15
CA GLU A 281 41.49 2.47 7.55
C GLU A 281 40.49 1.84 8.54
N ILE A 282 39.18 1.94 8.26
CA ILE A 282 38.13 1.27 9.07
C ILE A 282 38.32 -0.25 9.02
N ARG A 283 38.62 -0.82 7.85
CA ARG A 283 38.82 -2.28 7.69
C ARG A 283 39.99 -2.81 8.50
N GLU A 284 41.00 -1.96 8.73
CA GLU A 284 42.21 -2.27 9.48
C GLU A 284 42.03 -2.11 11.01
N LEU A 285 40.88 -1.61 11.47
CA LEU A 285 40.57 -1.55 12.92
C LEU A 285 40.47 -2.95 13.52
N GLU A 286 41.28 -3.24 14.55
CA GLU A 286 41.28 -4.52 15.26
C GLU A 286 39.86 -4.94 15.73
N PRO A 287 39.01 -4.03 16.28
CA PRO A 287 37.64 -4.37 16.66
C PRO A 287 36.76 -4.93 15.53
N MET A 288 36.99 -4.57 14.26
CA MET A 288 36.17 -5.08 13.14
C MET A 288 36.25 -6.60 13.04
N ALA A 289 37.46 -7.17 13.09
CA ALA A 289 37.64 -8.61 12.98
C ALA A 289 37.05 -9.36 14.16
N GLU A 290 37.11 -8.78 15.36
CA GLU A 290 36.67 -9.40 16.60
C GLU A 290 35.16 -9.39 16.76
N VAL A 291 34.54 -8.25 16.47
CA VAL A 291 33.07 -8.15 16.47
C VAL A 291 32.50 -9.08 15.42
N LYS A 292 33.13 -9.18 14.24
CA LYS A 292 32.75 -10.16 13.22
C LYS A 292 32.84 -11.60 13.75
N ALA A 293 33.96 -11.99 14.36
CA ALA A 293 34.13 -13.33 14.92
C ALA A 293 33.08 -13.65 16.01
N TYR A 294 32.71 -12.65 16.82
CA TYR A 294 31.64 -12.78 17.81
C TYR A 294 30.27 -12.99 17.14
N LEU A 295 29.93 -12.20 16.11
CA LEU A 295 28.68 -12.36 15.35
C LEU A 295 28.60 -13.71 14.60
N ASP A 296 29.71 -14.15 14.00
CA ASP A 296 29.82 -15.46 13.35
C ASP A 296 29.56 -16.59 14.37
N SER A 297 30.06 -16.44 15.61
CA SER A 297 29.80 -17.38 16.70
C SER A 297 28.32 -17.44 17.10
N LEU A 298 27.61 -16.30 17.11
CA LEU A 298 26.16 -16.27 17.36
C LEU A 298 25.39 -17.04 16.29
N GLU A 299 25.73 -16.85 15.01
CA GLU A 299 25.04 -17.56 13.91
C GLU A 299 25.34 -19.07 13.91
N MET A 300 26.57 -19.46 14.31
CA MET A 300 26.91 -20.87 14.55
C MET A 300 26.05 -21.47 15.67
N ILE A 301 25.86 -20.77 16.78
CA ILE A 301 25.03 -21.21 17.91
C ILE A 301 23.57 -21.38 17.46
N LYS A 302 23.04 -20.40 16.73
CA LYS A 302 21.68 -20.46 16.17
C LYS A 302 21.51 -21.68 15.25
N SER A 303 22.48 -21.91 14.37
CA SER A 303 22.51 -23.06 13.45
C SER A 303 22.57 -24.39 14.20
N LYS A 304 23.41 -24.48 15.24
CA LYS A 304 23.53 -25.65 16.11
C LYS A 304 22.22 -25.92 16.88
N ALA A 305 21.61 -24.88 17.47
CA ALA A 305 20.33 -24.99 18.17
C ALA A 305 19.20 -25.46 17.24
N TYR A 306 19.14 -24.94 16.01
CA TYR A 306 18.20 -25.40 15.00
C TYR A 306 18.43 -26.88 14.61
N ALA A 307 19.68 -27.29 14.46
CA ALA A 307 20.04 -28.68 14.16
C ALA A 307 19.61 -29.64 15.28
N ILE A 308 19.82 -29.25 16.55
CA ILE A 308 19.36 -30.00 17.72
C ILE A 308 17.83 -30.10 17.74
N ARG A 309 17.12 -28.98 17.54
CA ARG A 309 15.65 -28.95 17.42
C ARG A 309 15.15 -29.86 16.31
N LYS A 310 15.84 -29.93 15.17
CA LYS A 310 15.50 -30.81 14.04
C LYS A 310 15.67 -32.30 14.37
N LYS A 311 16.59 -32.65 15.27
CA LYS A 311 16.80 -34.03 15.75
C LYS A 311 15.81 -34.42 16.87
N ILE A 312 15.42 -33.47 17.73
CA ILE A 312 14.52 -33.69 18.87
C ILE A 312 13.14 -33.05 18.64
N ARG A 313 12.49 -33.36 17.50
CA ARG A 313 11.27 -32.65 17.06
C ARG A 313 10.05 -32.81 17.96
N ARG A 314 9.99 -33.89 18.75
CA ARG A 314 8.82 -34.22 19.59
C ARG A 314 8.91 -33.64 21.00
N ASN A 315 10.01 -32.99 21.36
CA ASN A 315 10.18 -32.36 22.67
C ASN A 315 9.81 -30.87 22.56
N THR A 316 8.67 -30.51 23.16
CA THR A 316 8.15 -29.14 23.14
C THR A 316 9.08 -28.17 23.86
N ASP A 317 9.71 -28.57 24.95
CA ASP A 317 10.60 -27.72 25.75
C ASP A 317 11.86 -27.34 24.97
N ILE A 318 12.41 -28.27 24.19
CA ILE A 318 13.54 -28.00 23.28
C ILE A 318 13.13 -27.03 22.16
N PHE A 319 11.89 -27.14 21.65
CA PHE A 319 11.40 -26.19 20.65
C PHE A 319 11.26 -24.78 21.24
N ILE A 320 10.66 -24.66 22.43
CA ILE A 320 10.52 -23.39 23.14
C ILE A 320 11.90 -22.80 23.40
N LYS A 321 12.85 -23.58 23.94
CA LYS A 321 14.18 -23.08 24.26
C LYS A 321 14.97 -22.65 23.03
N TYR A 322 14.85 -23.36 21.91
CA TYR A 322 15.41 -22.89 20.63
C TYR A 322 14.84 -21.53 20.22
N LYS A 323 13.53 -21.32 20.37
CA LYS A 323 12.91 -20.02 20.05
C LYS A 323 13.38 -18.90 20.97
N GLU A 324 13.55 -19.17 22.26
CA GLU A 324 14.13 -18.21 23.20
C GLU A 324 15.57 -17.84 22.83
N VAL A 325 16.40 -18.82 22.43
CA VAL A 325 17.78 -18.54 21.97
C VAL A 325 17.78 -17.74 20.67
N GLU A 326 16.93 -18.10 19.71
CA GLU A 326 16.79 -17.35 18.45
C GLU A 326 16.33 -15.90 18.68
N GLU A 327 15.41 -15.70 19.62
CA GLU A 327 14.93 -14.37 20.01
C GLU A 327 16.05 -13.53 20.63
N VAL A 328 16.80 -14.07 21.59
CA VAL A 328 17.91 -13.34 22.24
C VAL A 328 19.02 -13.03 21.23
N ILE A 329 19.34 -13.95 20.30
CA ILE A 329 20.30 -13.67 19.23
C ILE A 329 19.82 -12.51 18.35
N GLY A 330 18.52 -12.44 18.06
CA GLY A 330 17.94 -11.32 17.30
C GLY A 330 18.10 -9.96 17.99
N GLN A 331 18.12 -9.91 19.32
CA GLN A 331 18.27 -8.68 20.11
C GLN A 331 19.67 -8.05 19.99
N PHE A 332 20.69 -8.78 19.52
CA PHE A 332 22.02 -8.21 19.31
C PHE A 332 22.03 -7.12 18.24
N ASN A 333 21.12 -7.17 17.26
CA ASN A 333 20.99 -6.13 16.23
C ASN A 333 20.51 -4.79 16.82
N ASP A 334 19.80 -4.82 17.95
CA ASP A 334 19.30 -3.64 18.65
C ASP A 334 20.34 -3.05 19.63
N VAL A 335 21.50 -3.69 19.79
CA VAL A 335 22.60 -3.18 20.61
C VAL A 335 23.36 -2.13 19.79
N GLY A 336 23.37 -0.88 20.24
CA GLY A 336 24.00 0.23 19.50
C GLY A 336 25.45 -0.01 19.08
N PHE A 337 26.24 -0.73 19.89
CA PHE A 337 27.61 -1.12 19.53
C PHE A 337 27.69 -2.09 18.33
N ILE A 338 26.73 -3.01 18.22
CA ILE A 338 26.63 -3.95 17.09
C ILE A 338 26.01 -3.27 15.88
N SER A 339 25.03 -2.37 16.08
CA SER A 339 24.52 -1.52 14.99
C SER A 339 25.65 -0.70 14.36
N ALA A 340 26.53 -0.12 15.19
CA ALA A 340 27.71 0.61 14.72
C ALA A 340 28.66 -0.26 13.88
N TYR A 341 28.87 -1.54 14.25
CA TYR A 341 29.59 -2.50 13.41
C TYR A 341 28.95 -2.63 12.02
N HIS A 342 27.63 -2.81 11.97
CA HIS A 342 26.92 -2.97 10.71
C HIS A 342 26.97 -1.71 9.84
N ASP A 343 26.90 -0.51 10.44
CA ASP A 343 27.02 0.76 9.73
C ASP A 343 28.41 0.93 9.11
N LEU A 344 29.47 0.58 9.86
CA LEU A 344 30.86 0.61 9.38
C LEU A 344 31.11 -0.45 8.30
N ASP A 345 30.66 -1.69 8.51
CA ASP A 345 30.77 -2.77 7.52
C ASP A 345 30.02 -2.43 6.23
N HIS A 346 28.82 -1.87 6.34
CA HIS A 346 28.06 -1.41 5.19
C HIS A 346 28.80 -0.32 4.43
N PHE A 347 29.33 0.71 5.11
CA PHE A 347 30.11 1.76 4.48
C PHE A 347 31.32 1.22 3.70
N MET A 348 32.12 0.35 4.33
CA MET A 348 33.30 -0.24 3.68
C MET A 348 32.96 -1.03 2.42
N ASN A 349 31.87 -1.80 2.44
CA ASN A 349 31.47 -2.63 1.30
C ASN A 349 30.78 -1.79 0.21
N LEU A 350 30.11 -0.70 0.59
CA LEU A 350 29.37 0.17 -0.31
C LEU A 350 30.29 1.08 -1.12
N VAL A 351 31.32 1.68 -0.51
CA VAL A 351 32.21 2.67 -1.17
C VAL A 351 32.80 2.14 -2.48
N ASP A 352 33.26 0.89 -2.50
CA ASP A 352 33.89 0.29 -3.67
C ASP A 352 32.87 -0.15 -4.74
N SER A 353 31.65 -0.52 -4.33
CA SER A 353 30.67 -1.17 -5.20
C SER A 353 29.59 -0.24 -5.76
N THR A 354 29.26 0.85 -5.06
CA THR A 354 28.20 1.75 -5.49
C THR A 354 28.65 2.68 -6.60
N GLU A 355 27.73 2.99 -7.51
CA GLU A 355 27.92 4.04 -8.52
C GLU A 355 27.13 5.31 -8.17
N SER A 356 26.71 5.45 -6.90
CA SER A 356 25.91 6.58 -6.42
C SER A 356 26.62 7.43 -5.37
N PHE A 357 26.66 8.74 -5.62
CA PHE A 357 27.17 9.75 -4.69
C PHE A 357 26.27 9.86 -3.46
N SER A 358 24.95 9.81 -3.66
CA SER A 358 23.98 9.94 -2.56
C SER A 358 24.06 8.76 -1.60
N GLU A 359 24.34 7.56 -2.11
CA GLU A 359 24.54 6.37 -1.28
C GLU A 359 25.80 6.47 -0.41
N ILE A 360 26.93 6.90 -0.99
CA ILE A 360 28.18 7.13 -0.23
C ILE A 360 27.95 8.19 0.85
N LYS A 361 27.20 9.26 0.53
CA LYS A 361 26.84 10.29 1.50
C LYS A 361 26.06 9.71 2.69
N ASN A 362 24.99 8.96 2.42
CA ASN A 362 24.17 8.38 3.50
C ASN A 362 24.98 7.38 4.33
N ALA A 363 25.78 6.54 3.67
CA ALA A 363 26.66 5.60 4.35
C ALA A 363 27.73 6.32 5.19
N SER A 364 28.25 7.47 4.76
CA SER A 364 29.20 8.28 5.55
C SER A 364 28.57 8.87 6.82
N GLU A 365 27.28 9.24 6.79
CA GLU A 365 26.55 9.71 7.97
C GLU A 365 26.38 8.60 9.01
N ASN A 366 26.01 7.41 8.55
CA ASN A 366 25.90 6.22 9.40
C ASN A 366 27.26 5.80 9.94
N ALA A 367 28.31 5.78 9.11
CA ALA A 367 29.68 5.50 9.52
C ALA A 367 30.19 6.49 10.58
N LEU A 368 29.87 7.79 10.43
CA LEU A 368 30.22 8.80 11.43
C LEU A 368 29.55 8.52 12.78
N THR A 369 28.29 8.11 12.76
CA THR A 369 27.57 7.72 13.97
C THR A 369 28.17 6.45 14.58
N GLY A 370 28.49 5.46 13.74
CA GLY A 370 29.09 4.20 14.16
C GLY A 370 30.46 4.37 14.80
N ILE A 371 31.36 5.13 14.18
CA ILE A 371 32.70 5.35 14.72
C ILE A 371 32.68 6.13 16.04
N ARG A 372 31.76 7.10 16.20
CA ARG A 372 31.54 7.81 17.48
C ARG A 372 31.05 6.88 18.59
N LEU A 373 30.13 5.98 18.27
CA LEU A 373 29.65 4.99 19.24
C LEU A 373 30.75 4.02 19.67
N TRP A 374 31.62 3.62 18.74
CA TRP A 374 32.79 2.79 19.06
C TRP A 374 33.83 3.56 19.86
N GLU A 375 34.17 4.79 19.48
CA GLU A 375 35.09 5.64 20.23
C GLU A 375 34.61 5.85 21.67
N GLN A 376 33.33 6.14 21.86
CA GLN A 376 32.73 6.26 23.20
C GLN A 376 32.79 4.93 23.97
N ALA A 377 32.42 3.81 23.33
CA ALA A 377 32.41 2.52 23.98
C ALA A 377 33.79 2.10 24.48
N TYR A 378 34.83 2.32 23.67
CA TYR A 378 36.22 2.01 24.02
C TYR A 378 36.84 3.01 25.00
N SER A 379 36.55 4.31 24.87
CA SER A 379 37.11 5.34 25.76
C SER A 379 36.48 5.31 27.16
N GLU A 380 35.16 5.10 27.25
CA GLU A 380 34.42 5.08 28.52
C GLU A 380 34.30 3.65 29.09
N ASN A 381 34.70 2.63 28.33
CA ASN A 381 34.49 1.21 28.65
C ASN A 381 32.99 0.88 28.85
N VAL A 382 32.12 1.51 28.05
CA VAL A 382 30.64 1.38 28.12
C VAL A 382 30.11 0.78 26.82
N PHE A 383 29.81 -0.53 26.83
CA PHE A 383 29.31 -1.26 25.66
C PHE A 383 27.77 -1.36 25.62
N GLY A 384 27.08 -0.41 26.27
CA GLY A 384 25.62 -0.35 26.31
C GLY A 384 24.98 -1.62 26.89
N LYS A 385 24.05 -2.23 26.14
CA LYS A 385 23.33 -3.46 26.54
C LYS A 385 24.07 -4.76 26.19
N LEU A 386 25.28 -4.69 25.61
CA LEU A 386 25.98 -5.87 25.10
C LEU A 386 26.17 -6.94 26.19
N ASP A 387 26.64 -6.54 27.37
CA ASP A 387 26.83 -7.47 28.50
C ASP A 387 25.50 -8.08 28.97
N THR A 388 24.41 -7.32 28.97
CA THR A 388 23.09 -7.80 29.38
C THR A 388 22.58 -8.87 28.41
N VAL A 389 22.57 -8.57 27.11
CA VAL A 389 22.08 -9.51 26.08
C VAL A 389 22.99 -10.74 26.00
N HIS A 390 24.30 -10.57 26.16
CA HIS A 390 25.26 -11.68 26.26
C HIS A 390 24.97 -12.60 27.46
N ASN A 391 24.77 -12.03 28.65
CA ASN A 391 24.46 -12.81 29.85
C ASN A 391 23.10 -13.51 29.75
N ASP A 392 22.11 -12.87 29.13
CA ASP A 392 20.81 -13.50 28.86
C ASP A 392 20.96 -14.67 27.91
N LEU A 393 21.73 -14.53 26.83
CA LEU A 393 22.03 -15.65 25.91
C LEU A 393 22.72 -16.79 26.65
N LYS A 394 23.76 -16.48 27.43
CA LYS A 394 24.49 -17.46 28.24
C LYS A 394 23.56 -18.23 29.18
N LYS A 395 22.66 -17.52 29.88
CA LYS A 395 21.64 -18.14 30.73
C LYS A 395 20.75 -19.09 29.92
N LYS A 396 20.26 -18.66 28.76
CA LYS A 396 19.42 -19.49 27.89
C LYS A 396 20.14 -20.73 27.36
N LEU A 397 21.43 -20.62 27.03
CA LEU A 397 22.25 -21.76 26.60
C LEU A 397 22.51 -22.76 27.74
N THR A 398 22.73 -22.26 28.97
CA THR A 398 22.86 -23.13 30.16
C THR A 398 21.54 -23.86 30.46
N GLU A 399 20.40 -23.16 30.43
CA GLU A 399 19.07 -23.78 30.54
C GLU A 399 18.83 -24.81 29.41
N PHE A 400 19.33 -24.54 28.21
CA PHE A 400 19.28 -25.50 27.09
C PHE A 400 20.09 -26.76 27.42
N ASN A 401 21.30 -26.62 27.96
CA ASN A 401 22.14 -27.75 28.34
C ASN A 401 21.49 -28.62 29.42
N GLU A 402 20.85 -28.00 30.42
CA GLU A 402 20.09 -28.71 31.46
C GLU A 402 18.93 -29.52 30.87
N LEU A 403 18.19 -28.92 29.92
CA LEU A 403 17.13 -29.63 29.20
C LEU A 403 17.66 -30.82 28.41
N LEU A 404 18.80 -30.67 27.72
CA LEU A 404 19.43 -31.78 27.01
C LEU A 404 19.85 -32.90 27.96
N ALA A 405 20.43 -32.56 29.11
CA ALA A 405 20.85 -33.54 30.12
C ALA A 405 19.67 -34.33 30.71
N SER A 406 18.47 -33.72 30.80
CA SER A 406 17.26 -34.39 31.30
C SER A 406 16.70 -35.48 30.36
N ILE A 407 17.13 -35.52 29.09
CA ILE A 407 16.62 -36.46 28.09
C ILE A 407 17.34 -37.81 28.21
N LYS A 408 16.60 -38.83 28.68
CA LYS A 408 17.13 -40.20 28.94
C LYS A 408 17.90 -40.87 27.79
N ARG A 409 17.60 -40.54 26.52
CA ARG A 409 18.28 -41.09 25.33
C ARG A 409 18.43 -40.01 24.27
N LEU A 410 19.53 -39.25 24.33
CA LEU A 410 19.88 -38.25 23.32
C LEU A 410 20.27 -38.93 21.99
N PRO A 411 19.79 -38.44 20.84
CA PRO A 411 20.27 -38.85 19.53
C PRO A 411 21.80 -38.65 19.38
N LYS A 412 22.45 -39.54 18.62
CA LYS A 412 23.91 -39.48 18.38
C LYS A 412 24.33 -38.16 17.71
N GLY A 413 25.46 -37.61 18.17
CA GLY A 413 26.04 -36.36 17.64
C GLY A 413 25.21 -35.12 17.99
N ILE A 414 24.60 -35.10 19.17
CA ILE A 414 24.11 -33.88 19.82
C ILE A 414 25.13 -33.51 20.88
N GLU A 415 25.72 -32.33 20.73
CA GLU A 415 26.66 -31.75 21.68
C GLU A 415 25.98 -30.60 22.42
N ASN A 416 26.38 -30.39 23.67
CA ASN A 416 25.92 -29.26 24.48
C ASN A 416 26.60 -27.95 24.00
N PHE A 417 26.23 -26.84 24.63
CA PHE A 417 26.73 -25.50 24.30
C PHE A 417 27.88 -25.01 25.20
N GLU A 418 28.51 -25.86 26.02
CA GLU A 418 29.55 -25.42 26.98
C GLU A 418 30.78 -24.81 26.29
N GLN A 419 31.25 -25.44 25.21
CA GLN A 419 32.35 -24.90 24.41
C GLN A 419 31.95 -23.59 23.73
N ASP A 420 30.72 -23.51 23.22
CA ASP A 420 30.22 -22.31 22.55
C ASP A 420 30.10 -21.13 23.52
N ILE A 421 29.65 -21.36 24.76
CA ILE A 421 29.61 -20.35 25.83
C ILE A 421 31.01 -19.83 26.13
N THR A 422 32.00 -20.73 26.24
CA THR A 422 33.40 -20.33 26.53
C THR A 422 33.99 -19.55 25.36
N MET A 423 33.69 -19.92 24.12
CA MET A 423 34.11 -19.17 22.92
C MET A 423 33.49 -17.77 22.91
N LEU A 424 32.20 -17.65 23.22
CA LEU A 424 31.53 -16.34 23.31
C LEU A 424 32.10 -15.47 24.44
N ASP A 425 32.34 -16.02 25.62
CA ASP A 425 32.94 -15.30 26.75
C ASP A 425 34.33 -14.77 26.37
N ASN A 426 35.14 -15.61 25.72
CA ASN A 426 36.47 -15.21 25.25
C ASN A 426 36.40 -14.12 24.19
N ALA A 427 35.53 -14.27 23.19
CA ALA A 427 35.37 -13.28 22.12
C ALA A 427 34.86 -11.94 22.66
N LEU A 428 33.90 -11.92 23.59
CA LEU A 428 33.47 -10.70 24.28
C LEU A 428 34.62 -10.09 25.09
N GLY A 429 35.41 -10.93 25.77
CA GLY A 429 36.60 -10.51 26.49
C GLY A 429 37.61 -9.80 25.59
N THR A 430 37.88 -10.36 24.39
CA THR A 430 38.77 -9.73 23.41
C THR A 430 38.23 -8.37 22.95
N ILE A 431 36.94 -8.30 22.58
CA ILE A 431 36.28 -7.05 22.17
C ILE A 431 36.46 -5.96 23.22
N LYS A 432 36.26 -6.28 24.50
CA LYS A 432 36.34 -5.28 25.59
C LYS A 432 37.78 -4.93 25.98
N ASN A 433 38.72 -5.87 25.85
CA ASN A 433 40.12 -5.67 26.21
C ASN A 433 40.95 -5.00 25.11
N ASN A 434 40.37 -4.81 23.93
CA ASN A 434 41.00 -4.10 22.81
C ASN A 434 41.07 -2.57 22.96
N SER A 435 40.66 -2.04 24.11
CA SER A 435 40.89 -0.64 24.47
C SER A 435 42.38 -0.38 24.70
N ASN A 436 43.12 -0.10 23.63
CA ASN A 436 44.45 0.47 23.71
C ASN A 436 44.44 1.93 23.16
N ALA A 437 45.33 2.77 23.66
CA ALA A 437 45.35 4.20 23.30
C ALA A 437 45.51 4.42 21.79
N ASN A 438 46.23 3.53 21.09
CA ASN A 438 46.44 3.63 19.66
C ASN A 438 45.13 3.40 18.87
N THR A 439 44.28 2.47 19.31
CA THR A 439 42.99 2.16 18.69
C THR A 439 42.02 3.35 18.84
N THR A 440 41.93 3.95 20.03
CA THR A 440 41.09 5.13 20.25
C THR A 440 41.59 6.35 19.46
N ASP A 441 42.90 6.56 19.37
CA ASP A 441 43.48 7.65 18.58
C ASP A 441 43.23 7.46 17.07
N LEU A 442 43.32 6.21 16.59
CA LEU A 442 42.97 5.87 15.21
C LEU A 442 41.48 6.09 14.94
N MET A 443 40.58 5.71 15.87
CA MET A 443 39.14 5.99 15.76
C MET A 443 38.85 7.48 15.68
N LYS A 444 39.52 8.32 16.47
CA LYS A 444 39.37 9.79 16.40
C LYS A 444 39.87 10.38 15.08
N LYS A 445 40.97 9.84 14.55
CA LYS A 445 41.48 10.22 13.22
C LYS A 445 40.45 9.87 12.14
N ILE A 446 39.93 8.64 12.17
CA ILE A 446 38.89 8.18 11.24
C ILE A 446 37.62 9.02 11.39
N GLU A 447 37.19 9.32 12.61
CA GLU A 447 36.03 10.18 12.88
C GLU A 447 36.17 11.53 12.16
N GLN A 448 37.32 12.20 12.32
CA GLN A 448 37.57 13.48 11.67
C GLN A 448 37.55 13.35 10.13
N GLN A 449 38.16 12.29 9.59
CA GLN A 449 38.17 12.05 8.14
C GLN A 449 36.76 11.76 7.58
N VAL A 450 35.95 10.97 8.30
CA VAL A 450 34.56 10.67 7.93
C VAL A 450 33.70 11.94 8.07
N GLU A 451 33.94 12.78 9.08
CA GLU A 451 33.25 14.06 9.24
C GLU A 451 33.59 15.01 8.08
N ASP A 452 34.85 15.12 7.68
CA ASP A 452 35.28 15.92 6.53
C ASP A 452 34.66 15.40 5.22
N LEU A 453 34.61 14.07 5.04
CA LEU A 453 33.93 13.40 3.92
C LEU A 453 32.43 13.74 3.89
N TYR A 454 31.75 13.62 5.03
CA TYR A 454 30.31 13.92 5.15
C TYR A 454 30.04 15.41 4.91
N LEU A 455 30.88 16.31 5.44
CA LEU A 455 30.78 17.74 5.20
C LEU A 455 31.01 18.10 3.74
N PHE A 456 31.99 17.48 3.07
CA PHE A 456 32.19 17.59 1.64
C PHE A 456 30.93 17.15 0.87
N ALA A 457 30.40 15.98 1.20
CA ALA A 457 29.19 15.43 0.58
C ALA A 457 27.95 16.30 0.82
N LYS A 458 27.87 16.98 1.96
CA LYS A 458 26.77 17.89 2.35
C LYS A 458 26.88 19.28 1.73
N LYS A 459 28.10 19.79 1.45
CA LYS A 459 28.34 21.07 0.77
C LYS A 459 27.85 21.08 -0.68
N GLY A 460 27.60 19.91 -1.28
CA GLY A 460 26.92 19.78 -2.56
C GLY A 460 25.52 20.40 -2.56
N LYS A 461 25.23 21.28 -3.52
CA LYS A 461 23.95 21.96 -3.65
C LYS A 461 22.92 21.01 -4.26
N SER A 462 21.96 20.54 -3.47
CA SER A 462 20.78 19.83 -3.97
C SER A 462 19.85 20.83 -4.65
N ILE A 463 19.68 20.72 -5.96
CA ILE A 463 18.71 21.49 -6.74
C ILE A 463 17.66 20.51 -7.25
N PRO A 464 16.38 20.67 -6.90
CA PRO A 464 15.32 19.90 -7.53
C PRO A 464 15.26 20.27 -9.02
N ALA A 465 15.61 19.32 -9.88
CA ALA A 465 15.51 19.47 -11.33
C ALA A 465 14.32 18.65 -11.83
N TYR A 466 13.44 19.29 -12.61
CA TYR A 466 12.33 18.62 -13.28
C TYR A 466 12.79 18.22 -14.69
N VAL A 467 12.91 16.92 -14.96
CA VAL A 467 13.28 16.39 -16.28
C VAL A 467 12.02 15.96 -17.02
N VAL A 468 11.72 16.61 -18.14
CA VAL A 468 10.62 16.19 -19.05
C VAL A 468 11.19 15.32 -20.16
N PHE A 469 10.98 14.00 -20.07
CA PHE A 469 11.30 13.08 -21.17
C PHE A 469 10.26 13.21 -22.30
N LYS A 470 10.64 13.83 -23.41
CA LYS A 470 9.88 13.73 -24.67
C LYS A 470 10.39 12.54 -25.48
N LYS A 471 9.84 11.35 -25.25
CA LYS A 471 10.02 10.23 -26.17
C LYS A 471 9.05 10.40 -27.33
N LYS A 472 9.56 10.72 -28.52
CA LYS A 472 8.78 10.58 -29.76
C LYS A 472 8.64 9.08 -30.02
N ILE A 473 7.51 8.49 -29.62
CA ILE A 473 7.18 7.12 -30.02
C ILE A 473 6.94 7.18 -31.52
N LYS A 474 7.95 6.79 -32.32
CA LYS A 474 7.68 6.39 -33.70
C LYS A 474 6.79 5.15 -33.61
N ASN A 475 5.63 5.20 -34.25
CA ASN A 475 4.74 4.04 -34.36
C ASN A 475 5.57 2.87 -34.90
N PHE A 476 5.82 1.85 -34.06
CA PHE A 476 6.64 0.69 -34.44
C PHE A 476 5.87 -0.27 -35.36
N GLY A 477 4.65 0.09 -35.76
CA GLY A 477 3.80 -0.75 -36.57
C GLY A 477 3.07 -1.81 -35.74
N TYR A 478 1.90 -2.22 -36.21
CA TYR A 478 1.14 -3.34 -35.66
C TYR A 478 1.42 -4.62 -36.47
N ILE A 479 1.21 -5.77 -35.81
CA ILE A 479 1.14 -7.08 -36.45
C ILE A 479 -0.33 -7.51 -36.42
N TYR A 480 -0.93 -7.71 -37.59
CA TYR A 480 -2.31 -8.21 -37.71
C TYR A 480 -2.31 -9.31 -38.78
N ARG A 481 -2.81 -10.50 -38.41
CA ARG A 481 -2.87 -11.68 -39.33
C ARG A 481 -1.52 -11.99 -40.01
N ASP A 482 -0.46 -12.10 -39.22
CA ASP A 482 0.92 -12.40 -39.68
C ASP A 482 1.55 -11.40 -40.68
N SER A 483 0.90 -10.27 -40.93
CA SER A 483 1.45 -9.13 -41.67
C SER A 483 2.01 -8.09 -40.70
N LYS A 484 3.28 -7.70 -40.88
CA LYS A 484 3.88 -6.53 -40.22
C LYS A 484 3.57 -5.28 -41.04
N SER A 485 2.98 -4.27 -40.42
CA SER A 485 2.58 -3.01 -41.11
C SER A 485 3.73 -2.24 -41.81
N TRP A 486 5.01 -2.51 -41.52
CA TRP A 486 6.15 -1.96 -42.27
C TRP A 486 6.58 -2.80 -43.49
N GLU A 487 5.97 -3.97 -43.69
CA GLU A 487 6.14 -4.82 -44.88
C GLU A 487 5.05 -4.52 -45.93
N GLU A 488 3.91 -3.95 -45.53
CA GLU A 488 2.82 -3.55 -46.44
C GLU A 488 3.19 -2.41 -47.41
N SER A 489 4.14 -1.55 -47.03
CA SER A 489 4.61 -0.43 -47.85
C SER A 489 5.58 -0.83 -48.97
N LYS A 490 5.96 -2.10 -49.07
CA LYS A 490 6.80 -2.63 -50.18
C LYS A 490 6.01 -3.28 -51.32
N ASN A 491 4.68 -3.40 -51.19
CA ASN A 491 3.80 -4.03 -52.20
C ASN A 491 2.83 -3.03 -52.87
N LYS A 492 3.25 -1.78 -53.07
CA LYS A 492 2.54 -0.83 -53.95
C LYS A 492 3.46 -0.27 -55.01
#